data_AF-A0AAP5QBC3-F1
#
_entry.id   AF-A0AAP5QBC3-F1
#
_cell.length_a   1.000
_cell.length_b   1.000
_cell.length_c   1.000
_cell.angle_alpha   90.00
_cell.angle_beta   90.00
_cell.angle_gamma   90.00
#
_symmetry.space_group_name_H-M   'P 1'
#
loop_
_entity.id
_entity.type
_entity.pdbx_description
1 polymer ?
#
loop_
_entity_poly.entity_id
_entity_poly.type
_entity_poly.pdbx_seq_one_letter_code
_entity_poly.pdbx_strand_id
1 'polypeptide(L)'
;MSEKSITLLSVAARSVPAKHQYYRGFKNVVYLTGHIHSIEGSTIWLQLTNNLNLLVPVAVPPGIRLPRPFKVREAVKMICQVQPHKEDDGEPGLRVYARSFERPNVLELPNKSAFEKAVPDRAPEDREFRPYGSGYRASNACNQVKIAGMVVGISVRKTEVDPDGAVVQSGACTILLRQDADEENVIPVKYYGKLAETVASYIKPGDMIYADGKYRVKPVEIGGELIDGKPKVRRVPFIQIQEPALPTAIDIVYIGGPADKYPAWMIDMHQRFKRGAKRAERPANGSGAQAAPTAASGGPETKNRIEADTATVDLESHPLWASLSPEHQKLCREDPEHRKMILGE
;
A
#
# COMPACT_ATOMS: atom_id res chain seq x y z
N MET A 1 0.12 21.73 -5.67
CA MET A 1 -0.58 20.58 -5.05
C MET A 1 -1.02 20.97 -3.65
N SER A 2 -2.25 20.66 -3.27
CA SER A 2 -2.86 21.11 -2.03
C SER A 2 -2.53 20.14 -0.89
N GLU A 3 -1.51 20.46 -0.09
CA GLU A 3 -1.23 19.82 1.22
C GLU A 3 -2.40 19.96 2.25
N LYS A 4 -3.57 20.47 1.83
CA LYS A 4 -4.66 20.98 2.68
C LYS A 4 -5.46 19.92 3.46
N SER A 5 -5.12 18.64 3.44
CA SER A 5 -5.94 17.60 4.12
C SER A 5 -5.31 16.96 5.36
N ILE A 6 -4.04 17.25 5.67
CA ILE A 6 -3.37 16.67 6.84
C ILE A 6 -3.33 17.69 7.97
N THR A 7 -3.93 17.33 9.10
CA THR A 7 -3.92 18.13 10.32
C THR A 7 -3.56 17.27 11.53
N LEU A 8 -3.03 17.87 12.59
CA LEU A 8 -2.89 17.15 13.85
C LEU A 8 -4.26 16.71 14.38
N LEU A 9 -4.27 15.55 15.04
CA LEU A 9 -5.43 15.05 15.75
C LEU A 9 -5.70 15.93 16.97
N SER A 10 -6.94 16.40 17.06
CA SER A 10 -7.46 17.01 18.28
C SER A 10 -7.38 16.04 19.46
N VAL A 11 -7.48 16.55 20.69
CA VAL A 11 -7.47 15.70 21.89
C VAL A 11 -8.64 14.71 21.88
N ALA A 12 -9.83 15.13 21.44
CA ALA A 12 -10.99 14.27 21.27
C ALA A 12 -10.83 13.24 20.14
N ALA A 13 -10.08 13.58 19.08
CA ALA A 13 -9.75 12.63 18.01
C ALA A 13 -8.83 11.50 18.52
N ARG A 14 -7.88 11.81 19.42
CA ARG A 14 -6.97 10.81 19.99
C ARG A 14 -7.68 9.75 20.83
N SER A 15 -8.84 10.05 21.42
CA SER A 15 -9.61 9.07 22.21
C SER A 15 -10.34 8.04 21.35
N VAL A 16 -10.40 8.22 20.02
CA VAL A 16 -10.96 7.24 19.08
C VAL A 16 -9.94 6.87 17.99
N PRO A 17 -8.87 6.13 18.33
CA PRO A 17 -7.78 5.82 17.40
C PRO A 17 -8.26 5.14 16.12
N ALA A 18 -9.31 4.31 16.21
CA ALA A 18 -9.88 3.58 15.07
C ALA A 18 -10.31 4.52 13.92
N LYS A 19 -10.79 5.74 14.20
CA LYS A 19 -11.26 6.67 13.17
C LYS A 19 -10.13 7.37 12.41
N HIS A 20 -8.92 7.38 12.96
CA HIS A 20 -7.78 8.12 12.39
C HIS A 20 -6.74 7.22 11.74
N GLN A 21 -7.06 5.93 11.61
CA GLN A 21 -6.25 4.96 10.89
C GLN A 21 -6.57 4.90 9.40
N TYR A 22 -7.52 5.71 8.93
CA TYR A 22 -8.00 5.68 7.56
C TYR A 22 -7.65 6.97 6.80
N TYR A 23 -7.23 6.80 5.55
CA TYR A 23 -7.20 7.84 4.53
C TYR A 23 -8.25 7.53 3.48
N ARG A 24 -9.25 8.40 3.29
CA ARG A 24 -10.28 8.24 2.25
C ARG A 24 -10.89 6.82 2.22
N GLY A 25 -11.19 6.28 3.39
CA GLY A 25 -11.79 4.94 3.55
C GLY A 25 -10.82 3.75 3.53
N PHE A 26 -9.53 3.95 3.27
CA PHE A 26 -8.50 2.90 3.28
C PHE A 26 -7.62 3.00 4.51
N LYS A 27 -7.19 1.86 5.07
CA LYS A 27 -6.17 1.82 6.13
C LYS A 27 -4.91 2.54 5.66
N ASN A 28 -4.47 3.53 6.41
CA ASN A 28 -3.24 4.26 6.19
C ASN A 28 -2.79 4.84 7.54
N VAL A 29 -2.00 4.04 8.25
CA VAL A 29 -1.44 4.46 9.53
C VAL A 29 -0.02 3.95 9.67
N VAL A 30 0.84 4.79 10.22
CA VAL A 30 2.18 4.41 10.65
C VAL A 30 2.34 4.73 12.12
N TYR A 31 2.73 3.73 12.90
CA TYR A 31 3.17 3.89 14.28
C TYR A 31 4.69 3.97 14.28
N LEU A 32 5.22 5.14 14.64
CA LEU A 32 6.66 5.37 14.74
C LEU A 32 7.01 5.77 16.15
N THR A 33 7.98 5.08 16.73
CA THR A 33 8.51 5.36 18.04
C THR A 33 10.03 5.34 17.98
N GLY A 34 10.67 6.40 18.44
CA GLY A 34 12.11 6.53 18.40
C GLY A 34 12.58 7.74 19.18
N HIS A 35 13.86 8.08 19.02
CA HIS A 35 14.45 9.24 19.66
C HIS A 35 14.64 10.37 18.65
N ILE A 36 14.41 11.60 19.07
CA ILE A 36 14.56 12.77 18.20
C ILE A 36 16.05 13.05 18.03
N HIS A 37 16.56 12.96 16.81
CA HIS A 37 17.95 13.32 16.51
C HIS A 37 18.06 14.82 16.26
N SER A 38 17.32 15.32 15.27
CA SER A 38 17.29 16.74 14.89
C SER A 38 15.89 17.13 14.42
N ILE A 39 15.63 18.44 14.45
CA ILE A 39 14.42 19.05 13.90
C ILE A 39 14.88 20.11 12.90
N GLU A 40 14.56 19.91 11.63
CA GLU A 40 15.01 20.74 10.51
C GLU A 40 13.78 21.26 9.76
N GLY A 41 13.50 22.56 9.89
CA GLY A 41 12.28 23.16 9.36
C GLY A 41 11.03 22.48 9.93
N SER A 42 10.24 21.86 9.06
CA SER A 42 9.04 21.09 9.43
C SER A 42 9.27 19.58 9.49
N THR A 43 10.52 19.10 9.49
CA THR A 43 10.84 17.67 9.51
C THR A 43 11.50 17.29 10.83
N ILE A 44 10.98 16.24 11.46
CA ILE A 44 11.57 15.60 12.63
C ILE A 44 12.34 14.38 12.15
N TRP A 45 13.64 14.33 12.43
CA TRP A 45 14.48 13.18 12.13
C TRP A 45 14.53 12.24 13.32
N LEU A 46 13.97 11.04 13.15
CA LEU A 46 13.93 10.02 14.19
C LEU A 46 15.08 9.03 14.07
N GLN A 47 15.73 8.78 15.20
CA GLN A 47 16.77 7.78 15.39
C GLN A 47 16.17 6.50 15.98
N LEU A 48 16.26 5.43 15.19
CA LEU A 48 15.87 4.07 15.58
C LEU A 48 17.09 3.13 15.72
N THR A 49 18.25 3.57 15.21
CA THR A 49 19.54 2.85 15.22
C THR A 49 20.67 3.88 15.34
N ASN A 50 21.91 3.44 15.61
CA ASN A 50 23.07 4.35 15.63
C ASN A 50 23.63 4.74 14.26
N ASN A 51 23.11 4.16 13.17
CA ASN A 51 23.47 4.57 11.81
C ASN A 51 22.69 5.83 11.40
N LEU A 52 23.38 6.97 11.29
CA LEU A 52 22.78 8.27 10.99
C LEU A 52 22.32 8.40 9.52
N ASN A 53 22.73 7.48 8.64
CA ASN A 53 22.18 7.38 7.28
C ASN A 53 20.77 6.77 7.26
N LEU A 54 20.32 6.15 8.35
CA LEU A 54 19.02 5.50 8.49
C LEU A 54 18.02 6.29 9.34
N LEU A 55 18.31 7.57 9.61
CA LEU A 55 17.35 8.46 10.28
C LEU A 55 16.05 8.51 9.50
N VAL A 56 14.93 8.35 10.21
CA VAL A 56 13.60 8.27 9.63
C VAL A 56 12.98 9.68 9.60
N PRO A 57 12.68 10.25 8.42
CA PRO A 57 12.05 11.56 8.32
C PRO A 57 10.55 11.48 8.60
N VAL A 58 10.06 12.34 9.48
CA VAL A 58 8.64 12.55 9.73
C VAL A 58 8.32 14.03 9.55
N ALA A 59 7.46 14.33 8.58
CA ALA A 59 7.02 15.70 8.31
C ALA A 59 5.92 16.11 9.30
N VAL A 60 6.01 17.35 9.77
CA VAL A 60 4.95 18.02 10.50
C VAL A 60 4.06 18.71 9.47
N PRO A 61 2.74 18.55 9.52
CA PRO A 61 1.85 19.21 8.56
C PRO A 61 2.03 20.75 8.58
N PRO A 62 1.88 21.42 7.43
CA PRO A 62 2.10 22.86 7.32
C PRO A 62 1.14 23.65 8.22
N GLY A 63 1.62 24.77 8.76
CA GLY A 63 0.82 25.64 9.64
C GLY A 63 0.69 25.15 11.08
N ILE A 64 1.29 24.02 11.42
CA ILE A 64 1.23 23.44 12.77
C ILE A 64 2.50 23.78 13.55
N ARG A 65 2.33 24.50 14.66
CA ARG A 65 3.40 24.65 15.66
C ARG A 65 3.44 23.43 16.57
N LEU A 66 4.64 22.89 16.78
CA LEU A 66 4.83 21.75 17.68
C LEU A 66 4.38 22.16 19.09
N PRO A 67 3.47 21.40 19.74
CA PRO A 67 2.81 21.81 20.97
C PRO A 67 3.73 21.86 22.20
N ARG A 68 4.95 21.31 22.10
CA ARG A 68 6.02 21.38 23.12
C ARG A 68 7.38 21.49 22.41
N PRO A 69 8.37 22.15 23.01
CA PRO A 69 9.73 22.11 22.50
C PRO A 69 10.27 20.69 22.74
N PHE A 70 10.24 19.88 21.69
CA PHE A 70 10.89 18.58 21.67
C PHE A 70 12.39 18.75 21.86
N LYS A 71 12.99 17.91 22.72
CA LYS A 71 14.43 17.94 22.94
C LYS A 71 15.12 16.87 22.09
N VAL A 72 16.34 17.16 21.67
CA VAL A 72 17.23 16.15 21.08
C VAL A 72 17.42 15.01 22.08
N ARG A 73 17.46 13.77 21.58
CA ARG A 73 17.48 12.49 22.31
C ARG A 73 16.20 12.14 23.08
N GLU A 74 15.19 13.01 23.09
CA GLU A 74 13.88 12.71 23.70
C GLU A 74 13.16 11.60 22.92
N ALA A 75 12.59 10.65 23.66
CA ALA A 75 11.79 9.59 23.08
C ALA A 75 10.38 10.07 22.76
N VAL A 76 9.91 9.81 21.55
CA VAL A 76 8.59 10.21 21.08
C VAL A 76 7.91 9.07 20.34
N LYS A 77 6.60 8.94 20.56
CA LYS A 77 5.71 8.14 19.73
C LYS A 77 4.91 9.06 18.83
N MET A 78 4.79 8.69 17.57
CA MET A 78 3.99 9.37 16.59
C MET A 78 3.04 8.40 15.91
N ILE A 79 1.79 8.84 15.79
CA ILE A 79 0.83 8.24 14.87
C ILE A 79 0.88 9.10 13.62
N CYS A 80 1.21 8.49 12.51
CA CYS A 80 1.45 9.17 11.25
C CYS A 80 0.60 8.58 10.13
N GLN A 81 0.61 9.29 9.02
CA GLN A 81 -0.08 8.92 7.80
C GLN A 81 0.89 9.06 6.62
N VAL A 82 0.85 8.10 5.70
CA VAL A 82 1.68 8.12 4.49
C VAL A 82 0.95 8.89 3.41
N GLN A 83 1.67 9.75 2.71
CA GLN A 83 1.20 10.34 1.47
C GLN A 83 2.23 10.16 0.34
N PRO A 84 1.75 10.08 -0.91
CA PRO A 84 2.63 10.13 -2.07
C PRO A 84 3.40 11.46 -2.06
N HIS A 85 4.66 11.39 -2.47
CA HIS A 85 5.50 12.57 -2.60
C HIS A 85 6.34 12.39 -3.86
N LYS A 86 6.43 13.40 -4.72
CA LYS A 86 7.37 13.36 -5.83
C LYS A 86 8.73 13.76 -5.29
N GLU A 87 9.72 12.89 -5.43
CA GLU A 87 11.11 13.23 -5.13
C GLU A 87 11.61 14.28 -6.14
N ASP A 88 12.74 14.93 -5.82
CA ASP A 88 13.34 15.95 -6.71
C ASP A 88 13.69 15.38 -8.10
N ASP A 89 13.98 14.08 -8.16
CA ASP A 89 14.28 13.34 -9.39
C ASP A 89 13.01 12.98 -10.22
N GLY A 90 11.81 13.38 -9.77
CA GLY A 90 10.53 13.08 -10.40
C GLY A 90 9.97 11.68 -10.12
N GLU A 91 10.76 10.81 -9.49
CA GLU A 91 10.36 9.45 -9.11
C GLU A 91 9.26 9.45 -8.03
N PRO A 92 8.35 8.46 -8.04
CA PRO A 92 7.37 8.27 -6.97
C PRO A 92 8.07 7.96 -5.64
N GLY A 93 8.04 8.94 -4.74
CA GLY A 93 8.46 8.81 -3.36
C GLY A 93 7.27 8.77 -2.42
N LEU A 94 7.57 8.85 -1.14
CA LEU A 94 6.56 8.93 -0.11
C LEU A 94 7.06 9.74 1.06
N ARG A 95 6.11 10.38 1.75
CA ARG A 95 6.37 11.18 2.93
C ARG A 95 5.39 10.77 4.01
N VAL A 96 5.89 10.65 5.24
CA VAL A 96 5.08 10.33 6.40
C VAL A 96 4.84 11.61 7.19
N TYR A 97 3.57 11.91 7.44
CA TYR A 97 3.15 13.09 8.19
C TYR A 97 2.67 12.73 9.57
N ALA A 98 3.20 13.41 10.59
CA ALA A 98 2.74 13.27 11.97
C ALA A 98 1.30 13.76 12.12
N ARG A 99 0.43 12.91 12.67
CA ARG A 99 -0.95 13.23 13.04
C ARG A 99 -1.09 13.38 14.55
N SER A 100 -0.34 12.62 15.34
CA SER A 100 -0.36 12.68 16.81
C SER A 100 1.05 12.56 17.37
N PHE A 101 1.27 13.19 18.52
CA PHE A 101 2.48 13.03 19.32
C PHE A 101 2.09 12.51 20.71
N GLU A 102 2.73 11.44 21.12
CA GLU A 102 2.45 10.71 22.35
C GLU A 102 3.76 10.39 23.09
N ARG A 103 3.65 10.16 24.40
CA ARG A 103 4.76 9.60 25.16
C ARG A 103 4.85 8.11 24.83
N PRO A 104 6.02 7.61 24.44
CA PRO A 104 6.16 6.19 24.11
C PRO A 104 6.09 5.32 25.35
N ASN A 105 5.49 4.14 25.22
CA ASN A 105 5.72 3.07 26.17
C ASN A 105 7.12 2.49 25.92
N VAL A 106 7.74 2.01 26.98
CA VAL A 106 9.05 1.36 26.97
C VAL A 106 9.08 0.14 26.04
N LEU A 107 7.96 -0.58 25.92
CA LEU A 107 7.80 -1.70 24.98
C LEU A 107 7.60 -1.27 23.53
N GLU A 108 7.44 0.02 23.24
CA GLU A 108 7.30 0.53 21.88
C GLU A 108 8.62 1.12 21.37
N LEU A 109 9.62 1.28 22.25
CA LEU A 109 10.92 1.82 21.88
C LEU A 109 11.74 0.81 21.07
N PRO A 110 12.66 1.27 20.19
CA PRO A 110 13.51 0.36 19.43
C PRO A 110 14.35 -0.53 20.33
N ASN A 111 14.64 -1.77 19.93
CA ASN A 111 15.39 -2.68 20.80
C ASN A 111 16.84 -2.21 21.04
N LYS A 112 17.43 -2.62 22.17
CA LYS A 112 18.84 -2.30 22.49
C LYS A 112 19.79 -2.76 21.39
N SER A 113 19.55 -3.95 20.86
CA SER A 113 20.32 -4.53 19.75
C SER A 113 20.28 -3.69 18.47
N ALA A 114 19.27 -2.83 18.29
CA ALA A 114 19.22 -1.91 17.14
C ALA A 114 20.27 -0.79 17.23
N PHE A 115 20.66 -0.40 18.45
CA PHE A 115 21.71 0.60 18.72
C PHE A 115 23.09 -0.03 18.91
N GLU A 116 23.17 -1.30 19.30
CA GLU A 116 24.43 -2.05 19.39
C GLU A 116 24.88 -2.66 18.06
N LYS A 117 24.03 -2.61 17.03
CA LYS A 117 24.36 -3.14 15.70
C LYS A 117 25.52 -2.34 15.09
N ALA A 118 26.53 -3.07 14.60
CA ALA A 118 27.67 -2.47 13.92
C ALA A 118 27.22 -1.57 12.77
N VAL A 119 27.69 -0.32 12.79
CA VAL A 119 27.49 0.64 11.71
C VAL A 119 28.60 0.45 10.69
N PRO A 120 28.31 0.38 9.37
CA PRO A 120 29.36 0.31 8.35
C PRO A 120 30.30 1.50 8.44
N ASP A 121 31.61 1.31 8.23
CA ASP A 121 32.63 2.36 8.39
C ASP A 121 32.34 3.62 7.55
N ARG A 122 31.80 3.41 6.35
CA ARG A 122 31.38 4.47 5.43
C ARG A 122 30.18 5.30 5.90
N ALA A 123 29.45 4.86 6.94
CA ALA A 123 28.27 5.54 7.43
C ALA A 123 28.56 6.30 8.74
N PRO A 124 28.05 7.53 8.92
CA PRO A 124 28.16 8.26 10.18
C PRO A 124 27.42 7.51 11.30
N GLU A 125 28.05 7.48 12.49
CA GLU A 125 27.60 6.75 13.67
C GLU A 125 27.50 7.69 14.86
N ASP A 126 26.41 7.62 15.61
CA ASP A 126 26.28 8.28 16.92
C ASP A 126 26.68 7.31 18.03
N ARG A 127 27.98 7.30 18.37
CA ARG A 127 28.56 6.36 19.36
C ARG A 127 28.18 6.69 20.81
N GLU A 128 27.89 7.95 21.08
CA GLU A 128 27.57 8.45 22.41
C GLU A 128 26.13 8.11 22.80
N PHE A 129 25.26 7.95 21.81
CA PHE A 129 23.86 7.67 22.07
C PHE A 129 23.62 6.19 22.43
N ARG A 130 23.41 5.97 23.72
CA ARG A 130 23.04 4.68 24.30
C ARG A 130 21.77 4.85 25.15
N PRO A 131 20.58 4.83 24.53
CA PRO A 131 19.33 5.16 25.22
C PRO A 131 18.89 4.13 26.28
N TYR A 132 19.55 2.97 26.34
CA TYR A 132 19.19 1.90 27.25
C TYR A 132 20.37 1.49 28.15
N GLY A 133 20.05 1.23 29.42
CA GLY A 133 20.94 0.52 30.33
C GLY A 133 21.01 -0.99 30.06
N SER A 134 21.39 -1.78 31.05
CA SER A 134 21.30 -3.25 30.99
C SER A 134 19.84 -3.71 30.98
N GLY A 135 19.48 -4.55 30.03
CA GLY A 135 18.12 -5.12 29.94
C GLY A 135 17.71 -5.43 28.50
N TYR A 136 17.15 -6.63 28.29
CA TYR A 136 16.65 -7.05 26.99
C TYR A 136 15.29 -6.40 26.73
N ARG A 137 15.14 -5.75 25.57
CA ARG A 137 13.86 -5.28 25.05
C ARG A 137 13.69 -5.93 23.68
N ALA A 138 12.57 -6.64 23.47
CA ALA A 138 12.36 -7.55 22.35
C ALA A 138 11.24 -7.08 21.40
N SER A 139 10.75 -5.86 21.55
CA SER A 139 9.58 -5.42 20.82
C SER A 139 9.93 -4.75 19.50
N ASN A 140 9.41 -5.31 18.41
CA ASN A 140 9.49 -4.71 17.07
C ASN A 140 8.35 -3.71 16.79
N ALA A 141 7.68 -3.20 17.83
CA ALA A 141 6.54 -2.28 17.72
C ALA A 141 6.92 -0.82 17.38
N CYS A 142 8.21 -0.48 17.38
CA CYS A 142 8.70 0.89 17.18
C CYS A 142 8.47 1.47 15.78
N ASN A 143 8.16 0.62 14.81
CA ASN A 143 7.97 1.03 13.43
C ASN A 143 6.95 0.07 12.85
N GLN A 144 5.71 0.47 12.62
CA GLN A 144 4.69 -0.38 12.02
C GLN A 144 3.89 0.44 11.03
N VAL A 145 3.78 -0.06 9.80
CA VAL A 145 2.91 0.47 8.77
C VAL A 145 1.74 -0.48 8.61
N LYS A 146 0.52 0.05 8.57
CA LYS A 146 -0.67 -0.66 8.11
C LYS A 146 -1.27 0.10 6.96
N ILE A 147 -1.29 -0.52 5.79
CA ILE A 147 -1.71 0.14 4.56
C ILE A 147 -2.60 -0.77 3.72
N ALA A 148 -3.72 -0.22 3.25
CA ALA A 148 -4.61 -0.88 2.30
C ALA A 148 -4.75 -0.01 1.07
N GLY A 149 -5.03 -0.58 -0.09
CA GLY A 149 -5.20 0.22 -1.30
C GLY A 149 -5.60 -0.62 -2.49
N MET A 150 -6.01 0.07 -3.55
CA MET A 150 -6.27 -0.57 -4.83
C MET A 150 -5.00 -0.53 -5.68
N VAL A 151 -4.63 -1.68 -6.24
CA VAL A 151 -3.41 -1.86 -7.00
C VAL A 151 -3.55 -1.22 -8.37
N VAL A 152 -2.59 -0.37 -8.75
CA VAL A 152 -2.57 0.29 -10.07
C VAL A 152 -1.41 -0.17 -10.95
N GLY A 153 -0.39 -0.77 -10.35
CA GLY A 153 0.79 -1.24 -11.07
C GLY A 153 1.66 -2.12 -10.18
N ILE A 154 2.41 -3.00 -10.83
CA ILE A 154 3.30 -3.95 -10.17
C ILE A 154 4.59 -3.99 -11.00
N SER A 155 5.74 -3.91 -10.34
CA SER A 155 7.04 -4.10 -10.98
C SER A 155 7.88 -5.09 -10.19
N VAL A 156 8.58 -5.96 -10.91
CA VAL A 156 9.42 -7.01 -10.34
C VAL A 156 10.87 -6.71 -10.66
N ARG A 157 11.70 -6.79 -9.65
CA ARG A 157 13.15 -6.76 -9.76
C ARG A 157 13.67 -8.15 -9.40
N LYS A 158 14.39 -8.77 -10.32
CA LYS A 158 14.93 -10.12 -10.12
C LYS A 158 16.11 -10.11 -9.16
N THR A 159 16.37 -11.28 -8.59
CA THR A 159 17.60 -11.49 -7.82
C THR A 159 18.79 -11.52 -8.77
N GLU A 160 19.81 -10.74 -8.48
CA GLU A 160 21.07 -10.73 -9.23
C GLU A 160 22.15 -11.38 -8.37
N VAL A 161 22.91 -12.27 -8.99
CA VAL A 161 23.94 -13.09 -8.34
C VAL A 161 25.23 -12.90 -9.13
N ASP A 162 26.31 -12.61 -8.43
CA ASP A 162 27.65 -12.50 -9.01
C ASP A 162 28.12 -13.88 -9.52
N PRO A 163 29.14 -13.93 -10.40
CA PRO A 163 29.73 -15.19 -10.86
C PRO A 163 30.17 -16.12 -9.71
N ASP A 164 30.54 -15.56 -8.56
CA ASP A 164 30.95 -16.30 -7.35
C ASP A 164 29.77 -16.85 -6.52
N GLY A 165 28.52 -16.69 -7.00
CA GLY A 165 27.32 -17.18 -6.34
C GLY A 165 26.78 -16.28 -5.21
N ALA A 166 27.39 -15.12 -4.99
CA ALA A 166 26.93 -14.15 -3.99
C ALA A 166 25.76 -13.31 -4.51
N VAL A 167 24.71 -13.13 -3.71
CA VAL A 167 23.56 -12.28 -4.07
C VAL A 167 23.97 -10.81 -4.00
N VAL A 168 24.08 -10.17 -5.16
CA VAL A 168 24.39 -8.74 -5.34
C VAL A 168 23.15 -7.89 -5.10
N GLN A 169 22.00 -8.39 -5.56
CA GLN A 169 20.74 -7.70 -5.47
C GLN A 169 19.63 -8.68 -5.13
N SER A 170 18.92 -8.45 -4.02
CA SER A 170 17.76 -9.25 -3.66
C SER A 170 16.57 -8.96 -4.56
N GLY A 171 15.86 -10.02 -4.94
CA GLY A 171 14.56 -9.94 -5.61
C GLY A 171 13.55 -9.11 -4.80
N ALA A 172 12.77 -8.30 -5.50
CA ALA A 172 11.77 -7.42 -4.90
C ALA A 172 10.56 -7.24 -5.83
N CYS A 173 9.38 -7.13 -5.23
CA CYS A 173 8.14 -6.75 -5.90
C CYS A 173 7.72 -5.38 -5.37
N THR A 174 7.59 -4.40 -6.25
CA THR A 174 7.02 -3.09 -5.92
C THR A 174 5.58 -3.06 -6.39
N ILE A 175 4.67 -2.79 -5.45
CA ILE A 175 3.24 -2.67 -5.71
C ILE A 175 2.87 -1.20 -5.53
N LEU A 176 2.18 -0.65 -6.52
CA LEU A 176 1.71 0.73 -6.53
C LEU A 176 0.27 0.77 -6.04
N LEU A 177 0.02 1.45 -4.92
CA LEU A 177 -1.28 1.53 -4.27
C LEU A 177 -1.91 2.90 -4.45
N ARG A 178 -3.21 2.90 -4.71
CA ARG A 178 -4.02 4.12 -4.78
C ARG A 178 -5.11 4.12 -3.72
N GLN A 179 -5.32 5.29 -3.11
CA GLN A 179 -6.33 5.54 -2.08
C GLN A 179 -7.16 6.80 -2.39
N ASP A 180 -6.97 7.41 -3.56
CA ASP A 180 -7.47 8.74 -3.93
C ASP A 180 -8.03 8.72 -5.36
N ALA A 181 -8.98 9.60 -5.66
CA ALA A 181 -9.48 9.87 -7.00
C ALA A 181 -8.46 10.55 -7.92
N ASP A 182 -7.39 11.12 -7.38
CA ASP A 182 -6.25 11.60 -8.15
C ASP A 182 -5.37 10.42 -8.61
N GLU A 183 -5.10 10.33 -9.91
CA GLU A 183 -4.29 9.26 -10.52
C GLU A 183 -2.80 9.38 -10.19
N GLU A 184 -2.32 10.60 -9.87
CA GLU A 184 -0.93 10.81 -9.48
C GLU A 184 -0.64 10.39 -8.04
N ASN A 185 -1.68 10.23 -7.21
CA ASN A 185 -1.55 9.92 -5.79
C ASN A 185 -1.35 8.42 -5.56
N VAL A 186 -0.13 7.96 -5.85
CA VAL A 186 0.27 6.55 -5.78
C VAL A 186 1.33 6.33 -4.69
N ILE A 187 1.07 5.36 -3.82
CA ILE A 187 1.97 4.97 -2.73
C ILE A 187 2.70 3.68 -3.12
N PRO A 188 4.03 3.71 -3.30
CA PRO A 188 4.81 2.51 -3.58
C PRO A 188 5.08 1.72 -2.29
N VAL A 189 4.76 0.42 -2.31
CA VAL A 189 5.10 -0.53 -1.25
C VAL A 189 5.97 -1.66 -1.82
N LYS A 190 6.95 -2.14 -1.05
CA LYS A 190 7.96 -3.10 -1.52
C LYS A 190 7.96 -4.36 -0.69
N TYR A 191 7.71 -5.49 -1.34
CA TYR A 191 7.96 -6.81 -0.78
C TYR A 191 9.36 -7.29 -1.21
N TYR A 192 10.17 -7.73 -0.25
CA TYR A 192 11.49 -8.28 -0.50
C TYR A 192 11.49 -9.77 -0.16
N GLY A 193 12.06 -10.60 -1.02
CA GLY A 193 12.21 -12.02 -0.75
C GLY A 193 12.30 -12.87 -2.01
N LYS A 194 12.63 -14.15 -1.81
CA LYS A 194 12.72 -15.14 -2.90
C LYS A 194 11.38 -15.36 -3.61
N LEU A 195 10.27 -15.15 -2.90
CA LEU A 195 8.91 -15.28 -3.43
C LEU A 195 8.40 -14.00 -4.12
N ALA A 196 9.24 -12.99 -4.35
CA ALA A 196 8.78 -11.72 -4.93
C ALA A 196 8.10 -11.90 -6.29
N GLU A 197 8.63 -12.80 -7.13
CA GLU A 197 8.02 -13.12 -8.43
C GLU A 197 6.66 -13.81 -8.27
N THR A 198 6.56 -14.74 -7.30
CA THR A 198 5.30 -15.43 -6.96
C THR A 198 4.27 -14.45 -6.42
N VAL A 199 4.65 -13.54 -5.53
CA VAL A 199 3.75 -12.49 -5.02
C VAL A 199 3.24 -11.61 -6.15
N ALA A 200 4.11 -11.24 -7.09
CA ALA A 200 3.72 -10.43 -8.22
C ALA A 200 2.80 -11.14 -9.22
N SER A 201 2.80 -12.48 -9.28
CA SER A 201 2.02 -13.22 -10.29
C SER A 201 0.54 -13.36 -9.93
N TYR A 202 0.19 -13.33 -8.63
CA TYR A 202 -1.21 -13.46 -8.19
C TYR A 202 -1.92 -12.13 -7.92
N ILE A 203 -1.19 -11.02 -7.86
CA ILE A 203 -1.77 -9.67 -7.69
C ILE A 203 -1.94 -9.04 -9.06
N LYS A 204 -3.11 -8.46 -9.33
CA LYS A 204 -3.42 -7.79 -10.58
C LYS A 204 -3.80 -6.32 -10.34
N PRO A 205 -3.52 -5.43 -11.31
CA PRO A 205 -4.10 -4.09 -11.28
C PRO A 205 -5.64 -4.16 -11.19
N GLY A 206 -6.21 -3.39 -10.27
CA GLY A 206 -7.62 -3.45 -9.89
C GLY A 206 -7.90 -4.21 -8.59
N ASP A 207 -6.98 -5.08 -8.16
CA ASP A 207 -7.14 -5.79 -6.89
C ASP A 207 -7.04 -4.82 -5.71
N MET A 208 -7.77 -5.12 -4.65
CA MET A 208 -7.60 -4.45 -3.36
C MET A 208 -6.72 -5.32 -2.47
N ILE A 209 -5.71 -4.72 -1.84
CA ILE A 209 -4.83 -5.42 -0.91
C ILE A 209 -4.74 -4.69 0.43
N TYR A 210 -4.39 -5.44 1.47
CA TYR A 210 -3.91 -4.95 2.75
C TYR A 210 -2.49 -5.47 3.01
N ALA A 211 -1.65 -4.66 3.64
CA ALA A 211 -0.31 -5.07 4.04
C ALA A 211 0.11 -4.44 5.37
N ASP A 212 0.73 -5.28 6.22
CA ASP A 212 1.55 -4.86 7.35
C ASP A 212 3.00 -4.66 6.88
N GLY A 213 3.68 -3.67 7.44
CA GLY A 213 5.04 -3.33 7.01
C GLY A 213 5.83 -2.45 7.97
N LYS A 214 6.94 -1.93 7.46
CA LYS A 214 7.88 -1.04 8.14
C LYS A 214 8.20 0.14 7.22
N TYR A 215 8.22 1.34 7.77
CA TYR A 215 8.66 2.54 7.07
C TYR A 215 10.19 2.68 7.22
N ARG A 216 10.94 2.49 6.14
CA ARG A 216 12.39 2.42 6.15
C ARG A 216 13.00 3.49 5.28
N VAL A 217 14.29 3.70 5.45
CA VAL A 217 15.08 4.66 4.68
C VAL A 217 16.20 3.91 3.99
N LYS A 218 16.37 4.15 2.69
CA LYS A 218 17.53 3.72 1.91
C LYS A 218 18.44 4.92 1.69
N PRO A 219 19.70 4.89 2.16
CA PRO A 219 20.67 5.91 1.79
C PRO A 219 21.11 5.71 0.34
N VAL A 220 21.06 6.79 -0.43
CA VAL A 220 21.55 6.88 -1.80
C VAL A 220 22.65 7.92 -1.82
N GLU A 221 23.87 7.52 -2.17
CA GLU A 221 25.02 8.41 -2.20
C GLU A 221 24.80 9.52 -3.25
N ILE A 222 25.06 10.77 -2.88
CA ILE A 222 25.04 11.92 -3.77
C ILE A 222 26.48 12.09 -4.28
N GLY A 223 26.67 12.03 -5.60
CA GLY A 223 27.98 11.89 -6.22
C GLY A 223 29.03 12.87 -5.70
N GLY A 224 30.14 12.35 -5.18
CA GLY A 224 31.38 13.08 -4.88
C GLY A 224 31.38 13.98 -3.64
N GLU A 225 30.25 14.20 -2.98
CA GLU A 225 30.20 15.04 -1.78
C GLU A 225 30.51 14.22 -0.52
N LEU A 226 31.46 14.70 0.28
CA LEU A 226 31.79 14.13 1.59
C LEU A 226 31.34 15.09 2.70
N ILE A 227 30.78 14.52 3.76
CA ILE A 227 30.52 15.20 5.03
C ILE A 227 31.33 14.43 6.09
N ASP A 228 32.23 15.13 6.78
CA ASP A 228 33.14 14.55 7.79
C ASP A 228 33.92 13.32 7.28
N GLY A 229 34.38 13.39 6.02
CA GLY A 229 35.12 12.30 5.36
C GLY A 229 34.28 11.10 4.94
N LYS A 230 32.95 11.14 5.09
CA LYS A 230 32.02 10.08 4.70
C LYS A 230 31.11 10.54 3.56
N PRO A 231 30.65 9.63 2.68
CA PRO A 231 29.74 9.98 1.59
C PRO A 231 28.47 10.67 2.10
N LYS A 232 28.13 11.80 1.49
CA LYS A 232 26.83 12.43 1.66
C LYS A 232 25.76 11.55 1.02
N VAL A 233 24.67 11.31 1.74
CA VAL A 233 23.58 10.48 1.25
C VAL A 233 22.26 11.24 1.24
N ARG A 234 21.48 11.03 0.17
CA ARG A 234 20.04 11.28 0.14
C ARG A 234 19.33 10.13 0.85
N ARG A 235 18.47 10.46 1.81
CA ARG A 235 17.69 9.50 2.57
C ARG A 235 16.35 9.27 1.86
N VAL A 236 16.23 8.16 1.14
CA VAL A 236 15.03 7.85 0.35
C VAL A 236 14.09 6.94 1.14
N PRO A 237 12.94 7.43 1.59
CA PRO A 237 12.02 6.63 2.36
C PRO A 237 11.27 5.62 1.48
N PHE A 238 10.95 4.46 2.04
CA PHE A 238 10.14 3.43 1.39
C PHE A 238 9.36 2.61 2.41
N ILE A 239 8.26 1.99 1.99
CA ILE A 239 7.53 1.04 2.83
C ILE A 239 7.95 -0.36 2.43
N GLN A 240 8.54 -1.09 3.38
CA GLN A 240 8.78 -2.52 3.25
C GLN A 240 7.59 -3.28 3.83
N ILE A 241 6.89 -4.05 3.02
CA ILE A 241 5.77 -4.87 3.46
C ILE A 241 6.17 -6.33 3.70
N GLN A 242 5.36 -7.00 4.52
CA GLN A 242 5.25 -8.45 4.53
C GLN A 242 4.41 -8.93 3.34
N GLU A 243 4.08 -10.22 3.30
CA GLU A 243 3.19 -10.75 2.26
C GLU A 243 1.84 -10.01 2.30
N PRO A 244 1.38 -9.49 1.14
CA PRO A 244 0.10 -8.80 1.07
C PRO A 244 -1.07 -9.79 1.26
N ALA A 245 -2.12 -9.33 1.93
CA ALA A 245 -3.31 -10.10 2.23
C ALA A 245 -4.55 -9.47 1.57
N LEU A 246 -5.63 -10.25 1.50
CA LEU A 246 -6.93 -9.73 1.12
C LEU A 246 -7.47 -8.81 2.22
N PRO A 247 -7.94 -7.61 1.87
CA PRO A 247 -8.46 -6.65 2.83
C PRO A 247 -9.84 -7.09 3.35
N THR A 248 -10.13 -6.70 4.59
CA THR A 248 -11.44 -6.88 5.22
C THR A 248 -12.13 -5.53 5.43
N ALA A 249 -13.36 -5.53 5.98
CA ALA A 249 -14.11 -4.31 6.29
C ALA A 249 -13.41 -3.38 7.31
N ILE A 250 -12.44 -3.89 8.09
CA ILE A 250 -11.62 -3.07 9.02
C ILE A 250 -10.39 -2.45 8.34
N ASP A 251 -10.11 -2.83 7.10
CA ASP A 251 -8.99 -2.34 6.30
C ASP A 251 -9.47 -1.37 5.23
N ILE A 252 -10.64 -1.65 4.65
CA ILE A 252 -11.29 -0.80 3.67
C ILE A 252 -12.77 -0.68 4.04
N VAL A 253 -13.19 0.54 4.39
CA VAL A 253 -14.54 0.83 4.92
C VAL A 253 -15.65 0.56 3.89
N TYR A 254 -15.30 0.49 2.60
CA TYR A 254 -16.23 0.20 1.51
C TYR A 254 -16.57 -1.29 1.37
N ILE A 255 -15.79 -2.19 1.98
CA ILE A 255 -16.01 -3.64 1.90
C ILE A 255 -17.20 -4.05 2.78
N GLY A 256 -18.05 -4.93 2.25
CA GLY A 256 -19.22 -5.49 2.96
C GLY A 256 -20.46 -4.58 2.99
N GLY A 257 -20.42 -3.43 2.31
CA GLY A 257 -21.58 -2.57 2.09
C GLY A 257 -22.22 -2.75 0.71
N PRO A 258 -23.38 -2.11 0.46
CA PRO A 258 -23.97 -2.03 -0.89
C PRO A 258 -22.97 -1.47 -1.90
N ALA A 259 -23.06 -1.90 -3.17
CA ALA A 259 -22.15 -1.48 -4.24
C ALA A 259 -22.08 0.05 -4.40
N ASP A 260 -23.16 0.75 -4.07
CA ASP A 260 -23.28 2.22 -4.12
C ASP A 260 -22.38 2.94 -3.10
N LYS A 261 -21.80 2.21 -2.13
CA LYS A 261 -20.84 2.78 -1.18
C LYS A 261 -19.43 2.94 -1.75
N TYR A 262 -19.10 2.27 -2.85
CA TYR A 262 -17.79 2.44 -3.47
C TYR A 262 -17.72 3.80 -4.19
N PRO A 263 -16.66 4.60 -3.94
CA PRO A 263 -16.41 5.81 -4.71
C PRO A 263 -16.38 5.52 -6.22
N ALA A 264 -16.98 6.40 -7.03
CA ALA A 264 -17.09 6.22 -8.48
C ALA A 264 -15.73 5.99 -9.17
N TRP A 265 -14.67 6.65 -8.70
CA TRP A 265 -13.32 6.46 -9.23
C TRP A 265 -12.78 5.03 -9.04
N MET A 266 -13.18 4.33 -7.98
CA MET A 266 -12.80 2.93 -7.75
C MET A 266 -13.52 2.01 -8.73
N ILE A 267 -14.81 2.25 -8.95
CA ILE A 267 -15.63 1.48 -9.88
C ILE A 267 -15.09 1.64 -11.30
N ASP A 268 -14.86 2.88 -11.74
CA ASP A 268 -14.29 3.18 -13.04
C ASP A 268 -12.91 2.54 -13.22
N MET A 269 -12.02 2.67 -12.22
CA MET A 269 -10.70 2.05 -12.28
C MET A 269 -10.77 0.51 -12.41
N HIS A 270 -11.64 -0.14 -11.64
CA HIS A 270 -11.85 -1.59 -11.73
C HIS A 270 -12.34 -2.00 -13.13
N GLN A 271 -13.28 -1.23 -13.69
CA GLN A 271 -13.80 -1.46 -15.02
C GLN A 271 -12.73 -1.25 -16.11
N ARG A 272 -11.89 -0.22 -15.97
CA ARG A 272 -10.78 0.05 -16.90
C ARG A 272 -9.80 -1.12 -16.93
N PHE A 273 -9.39 -1.65 -15.78
CA PHE A 273 -8.49 -2.80 -15.73
C PHE A 273 -9.14 -4.08 -16.28
N LYS A 274 -10.43 -4.33 -15.98
CA LYS A 274 -11.18 -5.45 -16.58
C LYS A 274 -11.26 -5.34 -18.11
N ARG A 275 -11.51 -4.14 -18.65
CA ARG A 275 -11.55 -3.91 -20.11
C ARG A 275 -10.16 -4.06 -20.74
N GLY A 276 -9.11 -3.56 -20.08
CA GLY A 276 -7.72 -3.70 -20.51
C GLY A 276 -7.28 -5.16 -20.59
N ALA A 277 -7.61 -5.96 -19.57
CA ALA A 277 -7.35 -7.40 -19.55
C ALA A 277 -8.05 -8.13 -20.72
N LYS A 278 -9.35 -7.87 -20.93
CA LYS A 278 -10.10 -8.43 -22.08
C LYS A 278 -9.53 -8.04 -23.44
N ARG A 279 -8.93 -6.84 -23.55
CA ARG A 279 -8.31 -6.37 -24.80
C ARG A 279 -6.93 -7.00 -25.03
N ALA A 280 -6.16 -7.25 -23.96
CA ALA A 280 -4.87 -7.92 -24.03
C ALA A 280 -5.01 -9.44 -24.31
N GLU A 281 -6.09 -10.06 -23.82
CA GLU A 281 -6.41 -11.47 -24.07
C GLU A 281 -6.99 -11.73 -25.46
N ARG A 282 -7.36 -10.69 -26.21
CA ARG A 282 -7.87 -10.82 -27.58
C ARG A 282 -6.66 -11.04 -28.51
N PRO A 283 -6.50 -12.22 -29.12
CA PRO A 283 -5.35 -12.48 -29.99
C PRO A 283 -5.35 -11.47 -31.13
N ALA A 284 -4.15 -10.99 -31.50
CA ALA A 284 -3.92 -10.09 -32.62
C ALA A 284 -4.12 -10.79 -33.98
N ASN A 285 -5.27 -11.43 -34.20
CA ASN A 285 -5.72 -11.83 -35.53
C ASN A 285 -6.64 -10.73 -36.05
N GLY A 286 -6.04 -9.67 -36.62
CA GLY A 286 -6.82 -8.52 -37.06
C GLY A 286 -6.04 -7.42 -37.75
N SER A 287 -5.06 -7.76 -38.57
CA SER A 287 -4.48 -6.88 -39.60
C SER A 287 -4.16 -7.77 -40.79
N GLY A 288 -4.64 -7.59 -42.01
CA GLY A 288 -5.52 -6.62 -42.64
C GLY A 288 -5.40 -6.91 -44.14
N ALA A 289 -6.52 -6.94 -44.86
CA ALA A 289 -6.53 -6.78 -46.31
C ALA A 289 -7.96 -6.39 -46.71
N GLN A 290 -8.16 -5.08 -46.87
CA GLN A 290 -9.27 -4.56 -47.66
C GLN A 290 -9.10 -5.04 -49.11
N ALA A 291 -10.11 -5.70 -49.63
CA ALA A 291 -10.45 -5.66 -51.04
C ALA A 291 -11.97 -5.85 -51.16
N ALA A 292 -12.69 -4.77 -51.44
CA ALA A 292 -13.96 -4.85 -52.15
C ALA A 292 -13.61 -5.03 -53.65
N PRO A 293 -14.44 -5.72 -54.48
CA PRO A 293 -15.76 -5.18 -54.80
C PRO A 293 -16.90 -6.20 -55.11
N THR A 294 -18.11 -5.61 -55.10
CA THR A 294 -19.30 -5.86 -55.96
C THR A 294 -20.19 -7.12 -55.85
N ALA A 295 -21.38 -6.87 -55.27
CA ALA A 295 -22.75 -7.12 -55.76
C ALA A 295 -23.19 -8.52 -56.28
N ALA A 296 -24.16 -9.15 -55.61
CA ALA A 296 -25.56 -9.26 -56.06
C ALA A 296 -26.42 -10.20 -55.17
N SER A 297 -27.63 -9.72 -54.86
CA SER A 297 -28.91 -10.44 -54.68
C SER A 297 -29.05 -11.68 -53.77
N GLY A 298 -30.04 -11.60 -52.87
CA GLY A 298 -30.91 -12.73 -52.51
C GLY A 298 -31.01 -13.02 -51.01
N GLY A 299 -32.13 -12.63 -50.38
CA GLY A 299 -32.55 -13.23 -49.10
C GLY A 299 -32.87 -14.73 -49.25
N PRO A 300 -33.08 -15.47 -48.15
CA PRO A 300 -34.07 -15.12 -47.15
C PRO A 300 -33.60 -15.24 -45.68
N GLU A 301 -34.46 -14.74 -44.80
CA GLU A 301 -34.39 -14.78 -43.35
C GLU A 301 -34.17 -16.20 -42.80
N THR A 302 -33.20 -16.33 -41.90
CA THR A 302 -33.17 -17.44 -40.93
C THR A 302 -32.80 -16.90 -39.56
N LYS A 303 -33.81 -16.79 -38.69
CA LYS A 303 -33.66 -16.57 -37.25
C LYS A 303 -32.98 -17.79 -36.63
N ASN A 304 -31.66 -17.76 -36.51
CA ASN A 304 -30.96 -18.65 -35.58
C ASN A 304 -30.78 -17.92 -34.25
N ARG A 305 -31.79 -18.10 -33.41
CA ARG A 305 -31.73 -17.94 -31.95
C ARG A 305 -30.65 -18.91 -31.46
N ILE A 306 -29.48 -18.38 -31.14
CA ILE A 306 -28.46 -19.13 -30.41
C ILE A 306 -29.04 -19.35 -29.01
N GLU A 307 -29.59 -20.55 -28.80
CA GLU A 307 -29.76 -21.12 -27.47
C GLU A 307 -28.35 -21.24 -26.88
N ALA A 308 -28.01 -20.27 -26.02
CA ALA A 308 -26.88 -20.42 -25.13
C ALA A 308 -27.28 -21.47 -24.09
N ASP A 309 -26.50 -22.55 -24.05
CA ASP A 309 -26.48 -23.55 -22.99
C ASP A 309 -26.54 -22.85 -21.62
N THR A 310 -27.74 -22.77 -21.06
CA THR A 310 -27.94 -22.63 -19.62
C THR A 310 -27.39 -23.89 -19.00
N ALA A 311 -26.14 -23.83 -18.53
CA ALA A 311 -25.68 -24.70 -17.47
C ALA A 311 -26.61 -24.44 -16.28
N THR A 312 -27.66 -25.25 -16.17
CA THR A 312 -28.56 -25.32 -15.03
C THR A 312 -27.73 -25.68 -13.81
N VAL A 313 -27.19 -24.67 -13.14
CA VAL A 313 -26.76 -24.78 -11.76
C VAL A 313 -28.03 -25.07 -10.98
N ASP A 314 -28.10 -26.27 -10.43
CA ASP A 314 -29.24 -26.79 -9.70
C ASP A 314 -29.54 -25.84 -8.52
N LEU A 315 -30.70 -25.18 -8.55
CA LEU A 315 -31.05 -24.06 -7.66
C LEU A 315 -30.92 -24.46 -6.19
N GLU A 316 -31.19 -25.74 -5.90
CA GLU A 316 -31.19 -26.31 -4.55
C GLU A 316 -29.78 -26.66 -4.04
N SER A 317 -28.80 -26.71 -4.95
CA SER A 317 -27.38 -26.93 -4.63
C SER A 317 -26.62 -25.63 -4.32
N HIS A 318 -27.25 -24.46 -4.52
CA HIS A 318 -26.62 -23.17 -4.30
C HIS A 318 -26.45 -22.89 -2.79
N PRO A 319 -25.28 -22.41 -2.31
CA PRO A 319 -25.03 -22.21 -0.87
C PRO A 319 -25.96 -21.18 -0.22
N LEU A 320 -26.58 -20.29 -1.00
CA LEU A 320 -27.61 -19.35 -0.52
C LEU A 320 -29.00 -19.97 -0.43
N TRP A 321 -29.24 -21.14 -1.02
CA TRP A 321 -30.57 -21.78 -1.01
C TRP A 321 -31.00 -22.19 0.40
N ALA A 322 -30.06 -22.77 1.16
CA ALA A 322 -30.30 -23.22 2.53
C ALA A 322 -30.52 -22.07 3.53
N SER A 323 -30.16 -20.83 3.17
CA SER A 323 -30.33 -19.65 4.01
C SER A 323 -31.57 -18.83 3.70
N LEU A 324 -32.35 -19.21 2.68
CA LEU A 324 -33.61 -18.54 2.32
C LEU A 324 -34.79 -19.04 3.15
N SER A 325 -35.75 -18.15 3.40
CA SER A 325 -37.00 -18.55 4.05
C SER A 325 -37.83 -19.47 3.13
N PRO A 326 -38.69 -20.34 3.69
CA PRO A 326 -39.52 -21.26 2.90
C PRO A 326 -40.41 -20.53 1.87
N GLU A 327 -40.86 -19.32 2.21
CA GLU A 327 -41.66 -18.46 1.32
C GLU A 327 -40.82 -17.96 0.14
N HIS A 328 -39.56 -17.56 0.37
CA HIS A 328 -38.66 -17.11 -0.68
C HIS A 328 -38.20 -18.25 -1.59
N GLN A 329 -37.99 -19.46 -1.04
CA GLN A 329 -37.68 -20.65 -1.83
C GLN A 329 -38.81 -21.00 -2.81
N LYS A 330 -40.07 -20.84 -2.37
CA LYS A 330 -41.24 -21.04 -3.24
C LYS A 330 -41.28 -20.01 -4.38
N LEU A 331 -41.06 -18.73 -4.06
CA LEU A 331 -40.95 -17.64 -5.04
C LEU A 331 -39.85 -17.90 -6.08
N CYS A 332 -38.70 -18.43 -5.68
CA CYS A 332 -37.60 -18.72 -6.58
C CYS A 332 -37.83 -19.95 -7.48
N ARG A 333 -38.77 -20.84 -7.11
CA ARG A 333 -39.23 -21.94 -7.99
C ARG A 333 -40.28 -21.47 -9.01
N GLU A 334 -41.09 -20.49 -8.64
CA GLU A 334 -42.25 -20.03 -9.43
C GLU A 334 -41.91 -18.83 -10.35
N ASP A 335 -40.97 -17.97 -9.97
CA ASP A 335 -40.59 -16.76 -10.70
C ASP A 335 -39.14 -16.80 -11.23
N PRO A 336 -38.92 -16.77 -12.56
CA PRO A 336 -37.59 -16.72 -13.18
C PRO A 336 -36.73 -15.51 -12.77
N GLU A 337 -37.32 -14.37 -12.43
CA GLU A 337 -36.56 -13.17 -12.04
C GLU A 337 -35.92 -13.34 -10.66
N HIS A 338 -36.65 -13.91 -9.72
CA HIS A 338 -36.14 -14.24 -8.38
C HIS A 338 -35.07 -15.35 -8.43
N ARG A 339 -35.21 -16.28 -9.38
CA ARG A 339 -34.20 -17.31 -9.64
C ARG A 339 -32.87 -16.71 -10.12
N LYS A 340 -32.89 -15.73 -11.02
CA LYS A 340 -31.67 -15.04 -11.49
C LYS A 340 -30.96 -14.29 -10.37
N MET A 341 -31.70 -13.74 -9.42
CA MET A 341 -31.11 -13.05 -8.26
C MET A 341 -30.26 -13.98 -7.38
N ILE A 342 -30.59 -15.28 -7.31
CA ILE A 342 -29.78 -16.28 -6.61
C ILE A 342 -28.59 -16.74 -7.46
N LEU A 343 -28.82 -16.99 -8.75
CA LEU A 343 -27.81 -17.56 -9.66
C LEU A 343 -26.83 -16.51 -10.21
N GLY A 344 -27.10 -15.23 -10.01
CA GLY A 344 -26.22 -14.12 -10.41
C GLY A 344 -26.17 -13.89 -11.92
N GLU A 345 -27.25 -14.20 -12.63
CA GLU A 345 -27.41 -13.99 -14.08
C GLU A 345 -28.00 -12.62 -14.45
#